data_AF-A0A3S4X748-F1
#
_entry.id   AF-A0A3S4X748-F1
#
_cell.length_a   1.000
_cell.length_b   1.000
_cell.length_c   1.000
_cell.angle_alpha   90.00
_cell.angle_beta   90.00
_cell.angle_gamma   90.00
#
_symmetry.space_group_name_H-M   'P 1'
#
loop_
_entity.id
_entity.type
_entity.pdbx_description
1 polymer ?
#
loop_
_entity_poly.entity_id
_entity_poly.type
_entity_poly.pdbx_seq_one_letter_code
_entity_poly.pdbx_strand_id
1 'polypeptide(L)'
;MSTKKGLLALSPLFVLIVFILMFTIYSVDKEKNEPNLSLSVAFMLSSIYAIIISGGLPIKKRIDTFSRGAGASNLMLMLWIYVLAGAFAASAKSMGAIDATVNFTLNYLPSTMLLPGLFLAACFISISIGTSVGTVVALVPIAAGVAHSTDFNVAMMTAVIVGGAYFGDNLSFISDTTVVATQTQGCLMKDKFHVNSMIVAPAALIILVIYFFLGANVSTPATVPPVEYVKILPYLLVLIAAIAGMNVMAVLTLGLFLCGVIGIATGTYSIYGWFAAMGDGVLGMGELVIIAMMAGGMLEIIRENGGIDYIINKITNKVNGKRGAELAIATLVSFVNICTANNTVAILTVGSIAKKIGDRYGVDNRKAASILDTFSCCVQGLIPYGVQMLLAAGLSGVSPIQILPYLYYPMAIGFAAFMSIMLRYPKRFS
;
A
#
# COMPACT_ATOMS: atom_id res chain seq x y z
N MET A 1 -7.45 -19.37 -29.50
CA MET A 1 -6.40 -18.64 -30.25
C MET A 1 -5.77 -17.63 -29.30
N SER A 2 -4.51 -17.88 -28.93
CA SER A 2 -3.70 -17.01 -28.06
C SER A 2 -3.29 -15.77 -28.86
N THR A 3 -4.06 -14.69 -28.80
CA THR A 3 -3.62 -13.38 -29.30
C THR A 3 -2.57 -12.83 -28.34
N LYS A 4 -1.34 -13.36 -28.41
CA LYS A 4 -0.17 -12.77 -27.74
C LYS A 4 0.11 -11.44 -28.43
N LYS A 5 -0.44 -10.35 -27.88
CA LYS A 5 -0.26 -9.00 -28.45
C LYS A 5 1.10 -8.39 -28.09
N GLY A 6 1.94 -9.14 -27.37
CA GLY A 6 3.28 -8.71 -27.00
C GLY A 6 3.24 -7.39 -26.23
N LEU A 7 4.01 -6.40 -26.70
CA LEU A 7 4.05 -5.07 -26.08
C LEU A 7 2.69 -4.34 -26.12
N LEU A 8 1.86 -4.57 -27.14
CA LEU A 8 0.53 -3.95 -27.24
C LEU A 8 -0.41 -4.41 -26.12
N ALA A 9 -0.19 -5.58 -25.52
CA ALA A 9 -0.99 -6.02 -24.37
C ALA A 9 -0.80 -5.11 -23.14
N LEU A 10 0.31 -4.36 -23.07
CA LEU A 10 0.68 -3.50 -21.95
C LEU A 10 0.32 -2.04 -22.17
N SER A 11 -0.09 -1.65 -23.38
CA SER A 11 -0.46 -0.27 -23.70
C SER A 11 -1.48 0.37 -22.76
N PRO A 12 -2.43 -0.35 -22.11
CA PRO A 12 -3.34 0.29 -21.15
C PRO A 12 -2.65 0.89 -19.93
N LEU A 13 -1.54 0.30 -19.45
CA LEU A 13 -0.75 0.88 -18.37
C LEU A 13 -0.03 2.15 -18.82
N PHE A 14 0.48 2.16 -20.05
CA PHE A 14 1.10 3.37 -20.61
C PHE A 14 0.07 4.49 -20.77
N VAL A 15 -1.14 4.16 -21.24
CA VAL A 15 -2.27 5.10 -21.32
C VAL A 15 -2.60 5.65 -19.93
N LEU A 16 -2.70 4.79 -18.92
CA LEU A 16 -2.92 5.22 -17.53
C LEU A 16 -1.84 6.18 -17.05
N ILE A 17 -0.57 5.83 -17.24
CA ILE A 17 0.57 6.67 -16.81
C ILE A 17 0.55 8.01 -17.54
N VAL A 18 0.32 8.03 -18.85
CA VAL A 18 0.24 9.27 -19.64
C VAL A 18 -0.89 10.16 -19.15
N PHE A 19 -2.06 9.59 -18.88
CA PHE A 19 -3.17 10.35 -18.31
C PHE A 19 -2.80 10.92 -16.94
N ILE A 20 -2.29 10.10 -16.02
CA ILE A 20 -1.86 10.56 -14.69
C ILE A 20 -0.82 11.69 -14.79
N LEU A 21 0.19 11.55 -15.66
CA LEU A 21 1.23 12.58 -15.84
C LEU A 21 0.69 13.86 -16.47
N MET A 22 -0.09 13.75 -17.54
CA MET A 22 -0.73 14.89 -18.21
C MET A 22 -1.61 15.66 -17.22
N PHE A 23 -2.38 14.93 -16.40
CA PHE A 23 -3.26 15.51 -15.39
C PHE A 23 -2.47 16.13 -14.24
N THR A 24 -1.39 15.49 -13.78
CA THR A 24 -0.53 16.05 -12.71
C THR A 24 0.15 17.34 -13.16
N ILE A 25 0.67 17.39 -14.40
CA ILE A 25 1.29 18.61 -14.96
C ILE A 25 0.24 19.72 -15.11
N TYR A 26 -0.94 19.41 -15.63
CA TYR A 26 -2.02 20.39 -15.80
C TYR A 26 -2.50 20.97 -14.45
N SER A 27 -2.53 20.16 -13.39
CA SER A 27 -2.86 20.63 -12.04
C SER A 27 -1.80 21.55 -11.41
N VAL A 28 -0.54 21.46 -11.83
CA VAL A 28 0.56 22.30 -11.32
C VAL A 28 0.64 23.65 -12.04
N ASP A 29 0.20 23.70 -13.30
CA ASP A 29 0.42 24.85 -14.20
C ASP A 29 -0.69 25.93 -14.15
N LYS A 30 -1.75 25.74 -13.34
CA LYS A 30 -2.85 26.72 -13.22
C LYS A 30 -3.21 27.06 -11.78
N GLU A 31 -3.12 28.36 -11.47
CA GLU A 31 -3.74 28.97 -10.30
C GLU A 31 -5.26 28.72 -10.27
N LYS A 32 -5.68 27.97 -9.24
CA LYS A 32 -6.90 28.15 -8.42
C LYS A 32 -8.31 27.91 -8.98
N ASN A 33 -8.59 27.70 -10.27
CA ASN A 33 -10.01 27.70 -10.73
C ASN A 33 -10.52 26.51 -11.55
N GLU A 34 -9.76 25.41 -11.75
CA GLU A 34 -10.32 24.19 -12.36
C GLU A 34 -10.41 23.04 -11.34
N PRO A 35 -11.49 22.23 -11.38
CA PRO A 35 -11.70 21.17 -10.41
C PRO A 35 -10.57 20.13 -10.46
N ASN A 36 -10.16 19.66 -9.27
CA ASN A 36 -9.19 18.59 -9.13
C ASN A 36 -9.63 17.37 -9.95
N LEU A 37 -8.70 16.86 -10.75
CA LEU A 37 -8.99 15.87 -11.76
C LEU A 37 -9.11 14.48 -11.13
N SER A 38 -10.26 13.84 -11.29
CA SER A 38 -10.56 12.56 -10.61
C SER A 38 -9.75 11.41 -11.21
N LEU A 39 -8.97 10.74 -10.35
CA LEU A 39 -8.19 9.55 -10.70
C LEU A 39 -9.08 8.45 -11.30
N SER A 40 -10.35 8.39 -10.90
CA SER A 40 -11.34 7.47 -11.45
C SER A 40 -11.51 7.61 -12.97
N VAL A 41 -11.42 8.83 -13.52
CA VAL A 41 -11.55 9.08 -14.96
C VAL A 41 -10.34 8.54 -15.73
N ALA A 42 -9.13 8.71 -15.20
CA ALA A 42 -7.91 8.16 -15.80
C ALA A 42 -7.99 6.62 -15.87
N PHE A 43 -8.47 5.98 -14.81
CA PHE A 43 -8.71 4.55 -14.77
C PHE A 43 -9.82 4.11 -15.72
N MET A 44 -10.91 4.88 -15.82
CA MET A 44 -12.01 4.59 -16.74
C MET A 44 -11.53 4.60 -18.20
N LEU A 45 -10.84 5.65 -18.63
CA LEU A 45 -10.31 5.76 -20.00
C LEU A 45 -9.32 4.64 -20.32
N SER A 46 -8.43 4.32 -19.39
CA SER A 46 -7.45 3.24 -19.54
C SER A 46 -8.13 1.86 -19.62
N SER A 47 -9.19 1.65 -18.83
CA SER A 47 -9.99 0.42 -18.84
C SER A 47 -10.78 0.25 -20.14
N ILE A 48 -11.41 1.32 -20.64
CA ILE A 48 -12.08 1.34 -21.94
C ILE A 48 -11.08 0.98 -23.03
N TYR A 49 -9.91 1.62 -23.02
CA TYR A 49 -8.83 1.32 -23.97
C TYR A 49 -8.38 -0.14 -23.88
N ALA A 50 -8.21 -0.71 -22.69
CA ALA A 50 -7.88 -2.12 -22.48
C ALA A 50 -8.87 -3.07 -23.17
N ILE A 51 -10.18 -2.80 -23.06
CA ILE A 51 -11.24 -3.58 -23.71
C ILE A 51 -11.16 -3.44 -25.24
N ILE A 52 -10.91 -2.23 -25.74
CA ILE A 52 -10.80 -1.97 -27.19
C ILE A 52 -9.62 -2.73 -27.79
N ILE A 53 -8.44 -2.63 -27.18
CA ILE A 53 -7.23 -3.27 -27.71
C ILE A 53 -7.28 -4.79 -27.64
N SER A 54 -8.20 -5.38 -26.88
CA SER A 54 -8.45 -6.83 -26.82
C SER A 54 -9.19 -7.37 -28.06
N GLY A 55 -9.07 -6.64 -29.19
CA GLY A 55 -9.49 -7.00 -30.55
C GLY A 55 -9.34 -8.49 -30.88
N GLY A 56 -10.32 -9.07 -31.57
CA GLY A 56 -10.32 -10.50 -31.94
C GLY A 56 -11.13 -11.41 -31.00
N LEU A 57 -11.56 -10.92 -29.84
CA LEU A 57 -12.56 -11.58 -28.99
C LEU A 57 -13.93 -10.88 -29.14
N PRO A 58 -15.07 -11.60 -29.00
CA PRO A 58 -16.39 -10.96 -28.90
C PRO A 58 -16.44 -9.96 -27.74
N ILE A 59 -17.12 -8.83 -27.90
CA ILE A 59 -17.15 -7.76 -26.88
C ILE A 59 -17.64 -8.29 -25.52
N LYS A 60 -18.63 -9.18 -25.53
CA LYS A 60 -19.13 -9.85 -24.32
C LYS A 60 -18.01 -10.55 -23.56
N LYS A 61 -17.18 -11.36 -24.25
CA LYS A 61 -16.05 -12.05 -23.62
C LYS A 61 -15.02 -11.09 -23.04
N ARG A 62 -14.78 -9.95 -23.68
CA ARG A 62 -13.86 -8.94 -23.16
C ARG A 62 -14.40 -8.29 -21.89
N ILE A 63 -15.68 -7.95 -21.88
CA ILE A 63 -16.36 -7.41 -20.69
C ILE A 63 -16.36 -8.47 -19.57
N ASP A 64 -16.64 -9.74 -19.88
CA ASP A 64 -16.62 -10.83 -18.90
C ASP A 64 -15.21 -10.99 -18.28
N THR A 65 -14.14 -10.94 -19.08
CA THR A 65 -12.76 -10.97 -18.60
C THR A 65 -12.46 -9.78 -17.69
N PHE A 66 -12.87 -8.57 -18.08
CA PHE A 66 -12.71 -7.38 -17.25
C PHE A 66 -13.47 -7.52 -15.92
N SER A 67 -14.73 -7.92 -15.96
CA SER A 67 -15.56 -8.13 -14.77
C SER A 67 -14.99 -9.21 -13.84
N ARG A 68 -14.41 -10.28 -14.39
CA ARG A 68 -13.71 -11.30 -13.61
C ARG A 68 -12.51 -10.72 -12.86
N GLY A 69 -11.74 -9.84 -13.49
CA GLY A 69 -10.64 -9.13 -12.84
C GLY A 69 -11.11 -8.16 -11.76
N ALA A 70 -12.14 -7.37 -12.06
CA ALA A 70 -12.74 -6.42 -11.14
C ALA A 70 -13.41 -7.10 -9.93
N GLY A 71 -13.84 -8.37 -10.07
CA GLY A 71 -14.44 -9.18 -9.02
C GLY A 71 -13.53 -10.27 -8.45
N ALA A 72 -12.21 -10.19 -8.65
CA ALA A 72 -11.28 -11.19 -8.13
C ALA A 72 -11.36 -11.29 -6.59
N SER A 73 -11.32 -12.50 -6.03
CA SER A 73 -11.53 -12.74 -4.59
C SER A 73 -10.62 -11.90 -3.68
N ASN A 74 -9.35 -11.77 -4.04
CA ASN A 74 -8.38 -10.96 -3.28
C ASN A 74 -8.72 -9.47 -3.33
N LEU A 75 -9.29 -9.00 -4.43
CA LEU A 75 -9.72 -7.61 -4.60
C LEU A 75 -11.01 -7.36 -3.82
N MET A 76 -11.97 -8.29 -3.88
CA MET A 76 -13.23 -8.21 -3.12
C MET A 76 -12.99 -8.09 -1.62
N LEU A 77 -12.05 -8.87 -1.06
CA LEU A 77 -11.67 -8.75 0.35
C LEU A 77 -11.17 -7.34 0.68
N MET A 78 -10.38 -6.71 -0.20
CA MET A 78 -9.93 -5.34 -0.03
C MET A 78 -11.09 -4.34 -0.06
N LEU A 79 -12.05 -4.50 -0.98
CA LEU A 79 -13.22 -3.62 -1.04
C LEU A 79 -14.03 -3.67 0.26
N TRP A 80 -14.20 -4.85 0.87
CA TRP A 80 -14.86 -4.98 2.17
C TRP A 80 -14.09 -4.29 3.30
N ILE A 81 -12.76 -4.37 3.27
CA ILE A 81 -11.91 -3.61 4.20
C ILE A 81 -12.13 -2.11 4.01
N TYR A 82 -12.26 -1.60 2.78
CA TYR A 82 -12.45 -0.17 2.51
C TYR A 82 -13.77 0.31 3.11
N VAL A 83 -14.85 -0.45 2.90
CA VAL A 83 -16.17 -0.17 3.46
C VAL A 83 -16.12 -0.11 4.99
N LEU A 84 -15.55 -1.13 5.63
CA LEU A 84 -15.44 -1.18 7.09
C LEU A 84 -14.51 -0.10 7.66
N ALA A 85 -13.38 0.15 6.99
CA ALA A 85 -12.41 1.16 7.37
C ALA A 85 -13.01 2.58 7.30
N GLY A 86 -13.74 2.88 6.23
CA GLY A 86 -14.46 4.15 6.06
C GLY A 86 -15.51 4.34 7.15
N ALA A 87 -16.37 3.34 7.36
CA ALA A 87 -17.39 3.36 8.41
C ALA A 87 -16.78 3.56 9.81
N PHE A 88 -15.70 2.83 10.12
CA PHE A 88 -14.96 2.96 11.37
C PHE A 88 -14.35 4.35 11.54
N ALA A 89 -13.60 4.83 10.53
CA ALA A 89 -12.91 6.11 10.60
C ALA A 89 -13.89 7.28 10.78
N ALA A 90 -15.00 7.28 10.05
CA ALA A 90 -16.03 8.31 10.19
C ALA A 90 -16.77 8.22 11.53
N SER A 91 -17.09 7.00 12.01
CA SER A 91 -17.69 6.81 13.34
C SER A 91 -16.75 7.26 14.46
N ALA A 92 -15.46 6.94 14.35
CA ALA A 92 -14.42 7.33 15.28
C ALA A 92 -14.20 8.85 15.28
N LYS A 93 -14.22 9.48 14.09
CA LYS A 93 -14.15 10.93 13.94
C LYS A 93 -15.35 11.61 14.61
N SER A 94 -16.57 11.20 14.27
CA SER A 94 -17.79 11.79 14.82
C SER A 94 -17.93 11.57 16.34
N MET A 95 -17.34 10.51 16.89
CA MET A 95 -17.28 10.26 18.33
C MET A 95 -16.23 11.15 19.06
N GLY A 96 -15.30 11.77 18.33
CA GLY A 96 -14.15 12.49 18.90
C GLY A 96 -12.97 11.58 19.30
N ALA A 97 -12.93 10.34 18.78
CA ALA A 97 -11.81 9.42 19.04
C ALA A 97 -10.50 9.90 18.43
N ILE A 98 -10.58 10.51 17.24
CA ILE A 98 -9.41 11.09 16.57
C ILE A 98 -8.85 12.21 17.44
N ASP A 99 -9.67 13.17 17.84
CA ASP A 99 -9.24 14.30 18.68
C ASP A 99 -8.66 13.83 20.02
N ALA A 100 -9.31 12.87 20.68
CA ALA A 100 -8.79 12.31 21.94
C ALA A 100 -7.41 11.65 21.75
N THR A 101 -7.20 10.93 20.65
CA THR A 101 -5.93 10.26 20.35
C THR A 101 -4.84 11.26 19.95
N VAL A 102 -5.22 12.34 19.24
CA VAL A 102 -4.32 13.45 18.91
C VAL A 102 -3.89 14.18 20.18
N ASN A 103 -4.83 14.51 21.07
CA ASN A 103 -4.53 15.16 22.34
C ASN A 103 -3.64 14.29 23.22
N PHE A 104 -3.86 12.97 23.24
CA PHE A 104 -2.97 12.04 23.92
C PHE A 104 -1.55 12.12 23.33
N THR A 105 -1.45 12.04 22.00
CA THR A 105 -0.15 12.07 21.31
C THR A 105 0.59 13.38 21.59
N LEU A 106 -0.06 14.53 21.48
CA LEU A 106 0.56 15.83 21.70
C LEU A 106 0.91 16.13 23.17
N ASN A 107 0.20 15.52 24.13
CA ASN A 107 0.54 15.66 25.55
C ASN A 107 1.75 14.83 25.98
N TYR A 108 1.95 13.65 25.39
CA TYR A 108 2.96 12.70 25.83
C TYR A 108 4.17 12.57 24.87
N LEU A 109 4.01 12.95 23.60
CA LEU A 109 5.05 12.83 22.59
C LEU A 109 5.55 14.21 22.16
N PRO A 110 6.86 14.51 22.29
CA PRO A 110 7.43 15.74 21.77
C PRO A 110 7.17 15.89 20.27
N SER A 111 6.97 17.11 19.76
CA SER A 111 6.66 17.32 18.33
C SER A 111 7.73 16.80 17.38
N THR A 112 8.99 16.94 17.77
CA THR A 112 10.15 16.41 17.02
C THR A 112 10.11 14.88 16.89
N MET A 113 9.39 14.19 17.78
CA MET A 113 9.19 12.75 17.78
C MET A 113 7.93 12.31 17.05
N LEU A 114 7.09 13.21 16.52
CA LEU A 114 5.83 12.81 15.88
C LEU A 114 6.06 11.94 14.65
N LEU A 115 6.88 12.37 13.70
CA LEU A 115 7.16 11.55 12.50
C LEU A 115 7.91 10.25 12.83
N PRO A 116 9.01 10.25 13.62
CA PRO A 116 9.67 9.01 14.01
C PRO A 116 8.77 8.07 14.81
N GLY A 117 7.97 8.61 15.74
CA GLY A 117 7.06 7.85 16.59
C GLY A 117 5.95 7.19 15.79
N LEU A 118 5.32 7.91 14.87
CA LEU A 118 4.31 7.38 13.96
C LEU A 118 4.90 6.30 13.02
N PHE A 119 6.11 6.51 12.50
CA PHE A 119 6.81 5.51 11.71
C PHE A 119 7.08 4.23 12.52
N LEU A 120 7.61 4.37 13.73
CA LEU A 120 7.91 3.24 14.62
C LEU A 120 6.64 2.49 15.02
N ALA A 121 5.56 3.20 15.34
CA ALA A 121 4.26 2.60 15.62
C ALA A 121 3.79 1.77 14.41
N ALA A 122 3.84 2.33 13.20
CA ALA A 122 3.48 1.63 11.98
C ALA A 122 4.37 0.40 11.72
N CYS A 123 5.69 0.50 11.92
CA CYS A 123 6.62 -0.62 11.80
C CYS A 123 6.30 -1.74 12.80
N PHE A 124 6.08 -1.40 14.07
CA PHE A 124 5.78 -2.36 15.13
C PHE A 124 4.46 -3.08 14.88
N ILE A 125 3.42 -2.32 14.52
CA ILE A 125 2.09 -2.84 14.23
C ILE A 125 2.13 -3.74 13.00
N SER A 126 2.80 -3.30 11.92
CA SER A 126 2.89 -4.10 10.69
C SER A 126 3.67 -5.41 10.88
N ILE A 127 4.75 -5.40 11.67
CA ILE A 127 5.46 -6.64 12.04
C ILE A 127 4.55 -7.58 12.83
N SER A 128 3.84 -7.04 13.81
CA SER A 128 3.02 -7.82 14.75
C SER A 128 1.79 -8.43 14.10
N ILE A 129 1.04 -7.65 13.31
CA ILE A 129 -0.13 -8.13 12.57
C ILE A 129 0.30 -9.00 11.38
N GLY A 130 1.43 -8.67 10.76
CA GLY A 130 1.84 -9.25 9.49
C GLY A 130 1.02 -8.74 8.29
N THR A 131 0.33 -7.59 8.41
CA THR A 131 -0.39 -6.99 7.28
C THR A 131 -0.16 -5.47 7.19
N SER A 132 0.24 -5.00 6.01
CA SER A 132 0.32 -3.57 5.72
C SER A 132 -1.05 -2.90 5.72
N VAL A 133 -2.08 -3.60 5.25
CA VAL A 133 -3.45 -3.07 5.12
C VAL A 133 -4.04 -2.76 6.50
N GLY A 134 -3.95 -3.69 7.45
CA GLY A 134 -4.43 -3.46 8.82
C GLY A 134 -3.71 -2.28 9.49
N THR A 135 -2.40 -2.16 9.25
CA THR A 135 -1.58 -1.04 9.78
C THR A 135 -2.04 0.32 9.24
N VAL A 136 -2.26 0.42 7.93
CA VAL A 136 -2.75 1.67 7.30
C VAL A 136 -4.11 2.06 7.86
N VAL A 137 -5.04 1.09 7.96
CA VAL A 137 -6.38 1.39 8.48
C VAL A 137 -6.35 1.83 9.94
N ALA A 138 -5.50 1.22 10.77
CA ALA A 138 -5.42 1.55 12.18
C ALA A 138 -4.81 2.94 12.45
N LEU A 139 -3.79 3.34 11.68
CA LEU A 139 -2.96 4.50 12.02
C LEU A 139 -3.17 5.73 11.15
N VAL A 140 -3.64 5.60 9.89
CA VAL A 140 -3.82 6.78 9.03
C VAL A 140 -4.84 7.79 9.59
N PRO A 141 -6.01 7.39 10.13
CA PRO A 141 -6.93 8.35 10.72
C PRO A 141 -6.31 9.17 11.86
N ILE A 142 -5.46 8.53 12.68
CA ILE A 142 -4.72 9.18 13.76
C ILE A 142 -3.70 10.15 13.19
N ALA A 143 -2.89 9.72 12.22
CA ALA A 143 -1.87 10.55 11.59
C ALA A 143 -2.48 11.77 10.87
N ALA A 144 -3.61 11.59 10.19
CA ALA A 144 -4.34 12.69 9.56
C ALA A 144 -4.88 13.68 10.60
N GLY A 145 -5.45 13.18 11.70
CA GLY A 145 -5.88 14.03 12.82
C GLY A 145 -4.73 14.84 13.42
N VAL A 146 -3.58 14.21 13.68
CA VAL A 146 -2.39 14.89 14.20
C VAL A 146 -1.95 15.98 13.25
N ALA A 147 -1.86 15.67 11.94
CA ALA A 147 -1.47 16.63 10.92
C ALA A 147 -2.36 17.88 10.92
N HIS A 148 -3.69 17.70 11.01
CA HIS A 148 -4.63 18.82 11.08
C HIS A 148 -4.47 19.67 12.35
N SER A 149 -4.22 19.05 13.50
CA SER A 149 -4.02 19.79 14.75
C SER A 149 -2.68 20.51 14.85
N THR A 150 -1.64 20.00 14.16
CA THR A 150 -0.30 20.63 14.13
C THR A 150 -0.08 21.54 12.92
N ASP A 151 -1.10 21.76 12.09
CA ASP A 151 -1.00 22.44 10.78
C ASP A 151 0.17 21.92 9.92
N PHE A 152 0.38 20.60 9.96
CA PHE A 152 1.44 19.93 9.21
C PHE A 152 0.87 19.25 7.98
N ASN A 153 1.74 18.89 7.03
CA ASN A 153 1.31 18.27 5.79
C ASN A 153 0.69 16.88 6.02
N VAL A 154 -0.63 16.78 5.82
CA VAL A 154 -1.42 15.53 5.96
C VAL A 154 -0.87 14.43 5.08
N ALA A 155 -0.55 14.73 3.81
CA ALA A 155 -0.03 13.74 2.88
C ALA A 155 1.32 13.17 3.32
N MET A 156 2.15 13.98 3.97
CA MET A 156 3.42 13.54 4.53
C MET A 156 3.24 12.61 5.75
N MET A 157 2.39 12.98 6.72
CA MET A 157 2.14 12.09 7.87
C MET A 157 1.48 10.77 7.44
N THR A 158 0.57 10.83 6.48
CA THR A 158 0.00 9.64 5.84
C THR A 158 1.09 8.78 5.18
N ALA A 159 2.01 9.38 4.44
CA ALA A 159 3.12 8.67 3.80
C ALA A 159 4.06 8.00 4.82
N VAL A 160 4.27 8.61 5.99
CA VAL A 160 5.04 7.99 7.09
C VAL A 160 4.39 6.69 7.55
N ILE A 161 3.08 6.69 7.77
CA ILE A 161 2.34 5.48 8.15
C ILE A 161 2.41 4.41 7.05
N VAL A 162 2.18 4.80 5.80
CA VAL A 162 2.27 3.88 4.65
C VAL A 162 3.67 3.29 4.53
N GLY A 163 4.72 4.10 4.73
CA GLY A 163 6.10 3.64 4.79
C GLY A 163 6.32 2.59 5.88
N GLY A 164 5.90 2.88 7.11
CA GLY A 164 6.03 1.92 8.22
C GLY A 164 5.19 0.65 8.02
N ALA A 165 4.05 0.74 7.33
CA ALA A 165 3.26 -0.42 6.95
C ALA A 165 4.06 -1.37 6.02
N TYR A 166 4.76 -0.84 5.01
CA TYR A 166 5.61 -1.65 4.13
C TYR A 166 6.86 -2.23 4.82
N PHE A 167 7.28 -1.67 5.96
CA PHE A 167 8.37 -2.25 6.76
C PHE A 167 8.01 -3.65 7.27
N GLY A 168 6.77 -3.83 7.74
CA GLY A 168 6.29 -5.13 8.19
C GLY A 168 6.14 -6.16 7.08
N ASP A 169 5.77 -5.78 5.85
CA ASP A 169 5.71 -6.72 4.72
C ASP A 169 7.07 -7.39 4.45
N ASN A 170 8.16 -6.65 4.65
CA ASN A 170 9.53 -7.12 4.42
C ASN A 170 10.08 -7.98 5.57
N LEU A 171 9.69 -7.69 6.81
CA LEU A 171 10.33 -8.23 8.01
C LEU A 171 9.40 -9.07 8.89
N SER A 172 8.11 -9.15 8.61
CA SER A 172 7.20 -10.01 9.36
C SER A 172 7.32 -11.47 8.91
N PHE A 173 7.34 -12.40 9.88
CA PHE A 173 7.32 -13.84 9.61
C PHE A 173 5.96 -14.35 9.11
N ILE A 174 4.89 -13.58 9.34
CA ILE A 174 3.51 -14.00 9.13
C ILE A 174 2.91 -13.30 7.89
N SER A 175 3.62 -12.32 7.30
CA SER A 175 3.12 -11.60 6.12
C SER A 175 2.96 -12.49 4.89
N ASP A 176 1.83 -12.33 4.20
CA ASP A 176 1.47 -13.08 2.98
C ASP A 176 2.57 -12.99 1.91
N THR A 177 3.15 -11.80 1.72
CA THR A 177 4.23 -11.60 0.73
C THR A 177 5.48 -12.37 1.12
N THR A 178 5.80 -12.40 2.41
CA THR A 178 6.92 -13.17 2.97
C THR A 178 6.69 -14.68 2.82
N VAL A 179 5.48 -15.16 3.11
CA VAL A 179 5.12 -16.58 2.97
C VAL A 179 5.24 -17.01 1.51
N VAL A 180 4.64 -16.26 0.60
CA VAL A 180 4.69 -16.54 -0.83
C VAL A 180 6.12 -16.48 -1.38
N ALA A 181 6.91 -15.46 -1.01
CA ALA A 181 8.28 -15.34 -1.49
C ALA A 181 9.14 -16.53 -1.05
N THR A 182 9.00 -16.96 0.20
CA THR A 182 9.80 -18.07 0.76
C THR A 182 9.37 -19.42 0.19
N GLN A 183 8.06 -19.67 0.06
CA GLN A 183 7.52 -20.88 -0.55
C GLN A 183 7.92 -21.01 -2.02
N THR A 184 7.81 -19.93 -2.81
CA THR A 184 8.18 -19.97 -4.23
C THR A 184 9.67 -20.17 -4.46
N GLN A 185 10.53 -19.71 -3.53
CA GLN A 185 11.98 -19.91 -3.63
C GLN A 185 12.49 -21.18 -2.93
N GLY A 186 11.65 -21.86 -2.14
CA GLY A 186 12.04 -23.05 -1.38
C GLY A 186 13.05 -22.74 -0.28
N CYS A 187 12.87 -21.66 0.47
CA CYS A 187 13.70 -21.29 1.62
C CYS A 187 12.86 -21.07 2.88
N LEU A 188 13.50 -21.11 4.06
CA LEU A 188 12.83 -20.87 5.33
C LEU A 188 12.61 -19.37 5.56
N MET A 189 11.49 -18.99 6.17
CA MET A 189 11.20 -17.58 6.52
C MET A 189 12.25 -16.97 7.44
N LYS A 190 12.77 -17.75 8.41
CA LYS A 190 13.88 -17.34 9.28
C LYS A 190 15.11 -16.90 8.48
N ASP A 191 15.42 -17.64 7.44
CA ASP A 191 16.60 -17.36 6.63
C ASP A 191 16.39 -16.15 5.71
N LYS A 192 15.20 -16.01 5.11
CA LYS A 192 14.82 -14.78 4.40
C LYS A 192 14.91 -13.57 5.32
N PHE A 193 14.32 -13.64 6.51
CA PHE A 193 14.31 -12.54 7.47
C PHE A 193 15.74 -12.07 7.79
N HIS A 194 16.67 -13.01 7.99
CA HIS A 194 18.06 -12.67 8.26
C HIS A 194 18.72 -11.94 7.07
N VAL A 195 18.53 -12.41 5.84
CA VAL A 195 19.06 -11.73 4.65
C VAL A 195 18.40 -10.36 4.46
N ASN A 196 17.09 -10.28 4.66
CA ASN A 196 16.31 -9.06 4.43
C ASN A 196 16.61 -7.99 5.47
N SER A 197 16.76 -8.35 6.74
CA SER A 197 17.09 -7.40 7.81
C SER A 197 18.45 -6.74 7.59
N MET A 198 19.44 -7.45 7.02
CA MET A 198 20.74 -6.86 6.65
C MET A 198 20.63 -5.77 5.58
N ILE A 199 19.57 -5.79 4.76
CA ILE A 199 19.37 -4.85 3.64
C ILE A 199 18.39 -3.73 4.04
N VAL A 200 17.29 -4.11 4.68
CA VAL A 200 16.13 -3.25 4.93
C VAL A 200 16.25 -2.47 6.26
N ALA A 201 16.82 -3.08 7.32
CA ALA A 201 16.92 -2.39 8.61
C ALA A 201 17.83 -1.14 8.57
N PRO A 202 18.98 -1.12 7.85
CA PRO A 202 19.76 0.10 7.67
C PRO A 202 18.97 1.22 7.00
N ALA A 203 18.18 0.89 5.97
CA ALA A 203 17.32 1.86 5.31
C ALA A 203 16.25 2.43 6.26
N ALA A 204 15.63 1.58 7.08
CA ALA A 204 14.67 2.02 8.09
C ALA A 204 15.30 2.99 9.11
N LEU A 205 16.52 2.70 9.56
CA LEU A 205 17.25 3.55 10.50
C LEU A 205 17.60 4.91 9.89
N ILE A 206 18.06 4.94 8.63
CA ILE A 206 18.33 6.18 7.90
C ILE A 206 17.04 7.01 7.79
N ILE A 207 15.92 6.38 7.43
CA ILE A 207 14.63 7.05 7.32
C ILE A 207 14.14 7.58 8.67
N LEU A 208 14.35 6.84 9.76
CA LEU A 208 14.01 7.31 11.11
C LEU A 208 14.78 8.59 11.46
N VAL A 209 16.07 8.65 11.12
CA VAL A 209 16.88 9.86 11.29
C VAL A 209 16.38 11.00 10.40
N ILE A 210 16.01 10.73 9.15
CA ILE A 210 15.42 11.74 8.26
C ILE A 210 14.12 12.28 8.86
N TYR A 211 13.23 11.41 9.35
CA TYR A 211 11.99 11.82 10.01
C TYR A 211 12.22 12.62 11.28
N PHE A 212 13.29 12.36 12.03
CA PHE A 212 13.67 13.18 13.19
C PHE A 212 13.92 14.63 12.79
N PHE A 213 14.75 14.85 11.75
CA PHE A 213 15.07 16.19 11.28
C PHE A 213 13.89 16.88 10.61
N LEU A 214 13.06 16.15 9.86
CA LEU A 214 11.85 16.71 9.29
C LEU A 214 10.80 17.06 10.35
N GLY A 215 10.75 16.28 11.44
CA GLY A 215 9.86 16.49 12.57
C GLY A 215 10.20 17.73 13.39
N ALA A 216 11.42 18.26 13.26
CA ALA A 216 11.82 19.51 13.90
C ALA A 216 10.99 20.73 13.49
N ASN A 217 10.34 20.66 12.32
CA ASN A 217 9.49 21.74 11.79
C ASN A 217 8.01 21.60 12.16
N VAL A 218 7.64 20.62 13.00
CA VAL A 218 6.24 20.41 13.40
C VAL A 218 5.89 21.36 14.55
N SER A 219 4.99 22.30 14.29
CA SER A 219 4.47 23.24 15.28
C SER A 219 3.45 22.55 16.19
N THR A 220 3.55 22.76 17.50
CA THR A 220 2.51 22.31 18.46
C THR A 220 1.56 23.45 18.79
N PRO A 221 0.26 23.18 18.97
CA PRO A 221 -0.67 24.14 19.57
C PRO A 221 -0.15 24.65 20.91
N ALA A 222 -0.39 25.94 21.21
CA ALA A 222 0.05 26.58 22.45
C ALA A 222 -0.63 25.99 23.71
N THR A 223 -1.80 25.36 23.54
CA THR A 223 -2.51 24.63 24.60
C THR A 223 -3.07 23.34 24.01
N VAL A 224 -2.75 22.20 24.63
CA VAL A 224 -3.30 20.89 24.25
C VAL A 224 -4.51 20.60 25.16
N PRO A 225 -5.70 20.31 24.61
CA PRO A 225 -6.87 19.98 25.41
C PRO A 225 -6.65 18.72 26.28
N PRO A 226 -7.42 18.54 27.37
CA PRO A 226 -7.35 17.33 28.19
C PRO A 226 -7.77 16.10 27.40
N VAL A 227 -7.16 14.96 27.74
CA VAL A 227 -7.35 13.69 27.03
C VAL A 227 -8.61 12.98 27.51
N GLU A 228 -9.55 12.73 26.60
CA GLU A 228 -10.72 11.89 26.86
C GLU A 228 -10.39 10.40 26.63
N TYR A 229 -9.75 9.75 27.61
CA TYR A 229 -9.23 8.38 27.47
C TYR A 229 -10.26 7.34 27.00
N VAL A 230 -11.52 7.48 27.39
CA VAL A 230 -12.59 6.56 26.97
C VAL A 230 -12.74 6.55 25.46
N LYS A 231 -12.61 7.70 24.80
CA LYS A 231 -12.73 7.82 23.34
C LYS A 231 -11.54 7.23 22.57
N ILE A 232 -10.43 6.90 23.23
CA ILE A 232 -9.25 6.26 22.64
C ILE A 232 -9.42 4.72 22.56
N LEU A 233 -10.31 4.15 23.39
CA LEU A 233 -10.48 2.70 23.50
C LEU A 233 -10.75 1.97 22.18
N PRO A 234 -11.54 2.49 21.21
CA PRO A 234 -11.71 1.82 19.92
C PRO A 234 -10.40 1.62 19.15
N TYR A 235 -9.52 2.62 19.14
CA TYR A 235 -8.21 2.50 18.49
C TYR A 235 -7.30 1.53 19.26
N LEU A 236 -7.29 1.59 20.60
CA LEU A 236 -6.52 0.63 21.40
C LEU A 236 -7.00 -0.82 21.19
N LEU A 237 -8.31 -1.04 21.14
CA LEU A 237 -8.88 -2.35 20.82
C LEU A 237 -8.43 -2.82 19.44
N VAL A 238 -8.54 -1.96 18.43
CA VAL A 238 -8.10 -2.26 17.06
C VAL A 238 -6.63 -2.66 17.04
N LEU A 239 -5.77 -1.89 17.73
CA LEU A 239 -4.34 -2.16 17.81
C LEU A 239 -4.05 -3.49 18.53
N ILE A 240 -4.64 -3.73 19.70
CA ILE A 240 -4.42 -4.94 20.49
C ILE A 240 -4.94 -6.18 19.75
N ALA A 241 -6.15 -6.11 19.19
CA ALA A 241 -6.75 -7.21 18.45
C ALA A 241 -5.94 -7.55 17.19
N ALA A 242 -5.43 -6.52 16.50
CA ALA A 242 -4.58 -6.75 15.35
C ALA A 242 -3.23 -7.37 15.75
N ILE A 243 -2.59 -6.90 16.83
CA ILE A 243 -1.35 -7.50 17.37
C ILE A 243 -1.59 -8.96 17.80
N ALA A 244 -2.79 -9.29 18.28
CA ALA A 244 -3.19 -10.66 18.60
C ALA A 244 -3.42 -11.55 17.36
N GLY A 245 -3.19 -11.03 16.14
CA GLY A 245 -3.31 -11.79 14.89
C GLY A 245 -4.74 -11.96 14.39
N MET A 246 -5.70 -11.18 14.89
CA MET A 246 -7.08 -11.23 14.41
C MET A 246 -7.19 -10.70 12.96
N ASN A 247 -8.12 -11.27 12.19
CA ASN A 247 -8.38 -10.83 10.82
C ASN A 247 -8.82 -9.34 10.80
N VAL A 248 -8.25 -8.56 9.88
CA VAL A 248 -8.49 -7.10 9.75
C VAL A 248 -9.98 -6.76 9.72
N MET A 249 -10.83 -7.52 9.02
CA MET A 249 -12.27 -7.24 9.00
C MET A 249 -12.90 -7.37 10.38
N ALA A 250 -12.57 -8.44 11.11
CA ALA A 250 -13.07 -8.64 12.48
C ALA A 250 -12.60 -7.53 13.42
N VAL A 251 -11.33 -7.12 13.30
CA VAL A 251 -10.74 -6.02 14.06
C VAL A 251 -11.53 -4.72 13.81
N LEU A 252 -11.82 -4.39 12.55
CA LEU A 252 -12.56 -3.18 12.20
C LEU A 252 -14.02 -3.24 12.64
N THR A 253 -14.67 -4.40 12.55
CA THR A 253 -16.04 -4.58 13.06
C THR A 253 -16.10 -4.36 14.57
N LEU A 254 -15.14 -4.89 15.32
CA LEU A 254 -15.06 -4.69 16.77
C LEU A 254 -14.79 -3.22 17.12
N GLY A 255 -13.84 -2.57 16.43
CA GLY A 255 -13.57 -1.15 16.60
C GLY A 255 -14.80 -0.28 16.30
N LEU A 256 -15.48 -0.55 15.19
CA LEU A 256 -16.71 0.14 14.78
C LEU A 256 -17.83 -0.03 15.80
N PHE A 257 -18.04 -1.26 16.29
CA PHE A 257 -19.02 -1.53 17.33
C PHE A 257 -18.71 -0.76 18.62
N LEU A 258 -17.43 -0.75 19.03
CA LEU A 258 -17.02 -0.01 20.22
C LEU A 258 -17.16 1.50 20.06
N CYS A 259 -16.91 2.05 18.86
CA CYS A 259 -17.26 3.44 18.54
C CYS A 259 -18.75 3.70 18.77
N GLY A 260 -19.63 2.86 18.23
CA GLY A 260 -21.07 3.00 18.42
C GLY A 260 -21.50 2.99 19.89
N VAL A 261 -21.00 2.01 20.67
CA VAL A 261 -21.29 1.88 22.09
C VAL A 261 -20.84 3.11 22.87
N ILE A 262 -19.59 3.53 22.68
CA ILE A 262 -19.02 4.67 23.41
C ILE A 262 -19.70 5.97 22.99
N GLY A 263 -19.86 6.22 21.70
CA GLY A 263 -20.45 7.46 21.19
C GLY A 263 -21.91 7.66 21.61
N ILE A 264 -22.68 6.57 21.72
CA ILE A 264 -24.04 6.61 22.28
C ILE A 264 -23.98 6.80 23.81
N ALA A 265 -23.11 6.08 24.52
CA ALA A 265 -22.99 6.19 25.98
C ALA A 265 -22.49 7.57 26.45
N THR A 266 -21.61 8.22 25.69
CA THR A 266 -21.12 9.58 25.97
C THR A 266 -22.05 10.68 25.45
N GLY A 267 -23.16 10.32 24.79
CA GLY A 267 -24.11 11.27 24.21
C GLY A 267 -23.56 12.08 23.03
N THR A 268 -22.49 11.61 22.39
CA THR A 268 -21.85 12.30 21.26
C THR A 268 -22.67 12.18 19.98
N TYR A 269 -23.34 11.05 19.78
CA TYR A 269 -24.35 10.90 18.72
C TYR A 269 -25.47 9.94 19.13
N SER A 270 -26.62 10.06 18.47
CA SER A 270 -27.71 9.07 18.55
C SER A 270 -27.39 7.84 17.71
N ILE A 271 -28.21 6.78 17.82
CA ILE A 271 -28.09 5.62 16.92
C ILE A 271 -28.21 6.04 15.44
N TYR A 272 -29.11 6.96 15.10
CA TYR A 272 -29.23 7.48 13.73
C TYR A 272 -28.01 8.30 13.31
N GLY A 273 -27.45 9.10 14.23
CA GLY A 273 -26.20 9.83 13.99
C GLY A 273 -25.02 8.91 13.73
N TRP A 274 -24.94 7.79 14.44
CA TRP A 274 -23.92 6.76 14.19
C TRP A 274 -24.07 6.13 12.81
N PHE A 275 -25.30 5.77 12.42
CA PHE A 275 -25.57 5.21 11.10
C PHE A 275 -25.28 6.21 9.97
N ALA A 276 -25.58 7.50 10.17
CA ALA A 276 -25.22 8.55 9.23
C ALA A 276 -23.69 8.66 9.10
N ALA A 277 -22.95 8.69 10.22
CA ALA A 277 -21.49 8.71 10.20
C ALA A 277 -20.89 7.49 9.49
N MET A 278 -21.44 6.29 9.72
CA MET A 278 -21.05 5.09 8.98
C MET A 278 -21.30 5.26 7.47
N GLY A 279 -22.46 5.76 7.08
CA GLY A 279 -22.83 6.02 5.69
C GLY A 279 -21.87 6.99 5.00
N ASP A 280 -21.57 8.12 5.64
CA ASP A 280 -20.62 9.12 5.14
C ASP A 280 -19.23 8.50 4.94
N GLY A 281 -18.78 7.68 5.90
CA GLY A 281 -17.52 6.97 5.82
C GLY A 281 -17.45 5.98 4.65
N VAL A 282 -18.53 5.21 4.42
CA VAL A 282 -18.61 4.27 3.30
C VAL A 282 -18.62 4.99 1.97
N LEU A 283 -19.41 6.07 1.85
CA LEU A 283 -19.48 6.88 0.63
C LEU A 283 -18.14 7.58 0.33
N GLY A 284 -17.44 8.05 1.37
CA GLY A 284 -16.11 8.65 1.24
C GLY A 284 -15.06 7.70 0.67
N MET A 285 -15.23 6.38 0.84
CA MET A 285 -14.36 5.36 0.26
C MET A 285 -14.80 4.91 -1.15
N GLY A 286 -15.98 5.35 -1.62
CA GLY A 286 -16.60 4.87 -2.85
C GLY A 286 -15.76 5.09 -4.11
N GLU A 287 -15.13 6.26 -4.25
CA GLU A 287 -14.26 6.54 -5.41
C GLU A 287 -13.08 5.55 -5.48
N LEU A 288 -12.49 5.21 -4.34
CA LEU A 288 -11.34 4.31 -4.25
C LEU A 288 -11.73 2.87 -4.51
N VAL A 289 -12.92 2.45 -4.06
CA VAL A 289 -13.51 1.15 -4.41
C VAL A 289 -13.66 1.03 -5.93
N ILE A 290 -14.20 2.07 -6.59
CA ILE A 290 -14.38 2.09 -8.04
C ILE A 290 -13.02 2.04 -8.76
N ILE A 291 -12.03 2.83 -8.31
CA ILE A 291 -10.66 2.81 -8.86
C ILE A 291 -10.04 1.41 -8.74
N ALA A 292 -10.14 0.78 -7.57
CA ALA A 292 -9.60 -0.56 -7.36
C ALA A 292 -10.25 -1.59 -8.30
N MET A 293 -11.58 -1.55 -8.46
CA MET A 293 -12.30 -2.42 -9.40
C MET A 293 -11.85 -2.21 -10.85
N MET A 294 -11.72 -0.95 -11.29
CA MET A 294 -11.25 -0.62 -12.64
C MET A 294 -9.82 -1.10 -12.88
N ALA A 295 -8.94 -0.89 -11.89
CA ALA A 295 -7.58 -1.42 -11.93
C ALA A 295 -7.61 -2.94 -12.08
N GLY A 296 -8.30 -3.67 -11.20
CA GLY A 296 -8.40 -5.13 -11.26
C GLY A 296 -8.87 -5.67 -12.61
N GLY A 297 -9.92 -5.07 -13.17
CA GLY A 297 -10.43 -5.46 -14.49
C GLY A 297 -9.47 -5.19 -15.64
N MET A 298 -8.83 -4.01 -15.65
CA MET A 298 -7.83 -3.67 -16.66
C MET A 298 -6.65 -4.64 -16.62
N LEU A 299 -6.22 -5.05 -15.43
CA LEU A 299 -5.06 -5.92 -15.25
C LEU A 299 -5.34 -7.35 -15.69
N GLU A 300 -6.54 -7.86 -15.47
CA GLU A 300 -6.96 -9.16 -15.97
C GLU A 300 -7.01 -9.17 -17.52
N ILE A 301 -7.39 -8.05 -18.14
CA ILE A 301 -7.32 -7.90 -19.60
C ILE A 301 -5.88 -7.93 -20.11
N ILE A 302 -4.96 -7.24 -19.44
CA ILE A 302 -3.53 -7.26 -19.78
C ILE A 302 -2.97 -8.67 -19.68
N ARG A 303 -3.37 -9.41 -18.64
CA ARG A 303 -3.00 -10.81 -18.43
C ARG A 303 -3.54 -11.72 -19.53
N GLU A 304 -4.84 -11.63 -19.87
CA GLU A 304 -5.48 -12.43 -20.92
C GLU A 304 -4.83 -12.18 -22.30
N ASN A 305 -4.38 -10.95 -22.59
CA ASN A 305 -3.67 -10.61 -23.82
C ASN A 305 -2.19 -11.05 -23.85
N GLY A 306 -1.68 -11.69 -22.78
CA GLY A 306 -0.32 -12.21 -22.68
C GLY A 306 0.75 -11.15 -22.41
N GLY A 307 0.39 -9.98 -21.87
CA GLY A 307 1.34 -8.90 -21.58
C GLY A 307 2.39 -9.29 -20.54
N ILE A 308 1.97 -10.02 -19.50
CA ILE A 308 2.84 -10.54 -18.44
C ILE A 308 3.84 -11.56 -19.02
N ASP A 309 3.37 -12.52 -19.81
CA ASP A 309 4.20 -13.55 -20.44
C ASP A 309 5.23 -12.97 -21.42
N TYR A 310 4.86 -11.93 -22.19
CA TYR A 310 5.77 -11.26 -23.11
C TYR A 310 6.99 -10.68 -22.39
N ILE A 311 6.76 -10.02 -21.26
CA ILE A 311 7.83 -9.37 -20.49
C ILE A 311 8.73 -10.37 -19.80
N ILE A 312 8.12 -11.42 -19.24
CA ILE A 312 8.85 -12.56 -18.68
C ILE A 312 9.88 -13.11 -19.68
N ASN A 313 9.44 -13.39 -20.92
CA ASN A 313 10.33 -13.93 -21.95
C ASN A 313 11.43 -12.93 -22.35
N LYS A 314 11.10 -11.64 -22.47
CA LYS A 314 12.04 -10.61 -22.91
C LYS A 314 13.12 -10.31 -21.88
N ILE A 315 12.79 -10.31 -20.59
CA ILE A 315 13.74 -10.08 -19.50
C ILE A 315 14.66 -11.29 -19.33
N THR A 316 14.11 -12.52 -19.37
CA THR A 316 14.88 -13.74 -19.14
C THR A 316 15.96 -13.99 -20.21
N ASN A 317 15.73 -13.55 -21.46
CA ASN A 317 16.68 -13.72 -22.57
C ASN A 317 17.93 -12.82 -22.49
N LYS A 318 17.97 -11.83 -21.57
CA LYS A 318 19.08 -10.87 -21.44
C LYS A 318 19.97 -11.12 -20.24
N VAL A 319 19.79 -12.25 -19.55
CA VAL A 319 20.46 -12.52 -18.28
C VAL A 319 21.88 -13.06 -18.51
N ASN A 320 22.87 -12.30 -18.06
CA ASN A 320 24.28 -12.70 -18.06
C ASN A 320 24.82 -12.72 -16.62
N GLY A 321 25.07 -13.93 -16.09
CA GLY A 321 25.67 -14.15 -14.76
C GLY A 321 24.73 -13.85 -13.57
N LYS A 322 25.28 -13.98 -12.35
CA LYS A 322 24.53 -13.86 -11.09
C LYS A 322 23.91 -12.47 -10.86
N ARG A 323 24.65 -11.40 -11.10
CA ARG A 323 24.14 -10.02 -10.98
C ARG A 323 23.00 -9.75 -11.95
N GLY A 324 23.14 -10.19 -13.20
CA GLY A 324 22.09 -10.09 -14.20
C GLY A 324 20.83 -10.86 -13.79
N ALA A 325 21.00 -12.01 -13.14
CA ALA A 325 19.90 -12.83 -12.66
C ALA A 325 19.13 -12.16 -11.52
N GLU A 326 19.83 -11.60 -10.53
CA GLU A 326 19.20 -10.81 -9.45
C GLU A 326 18.45 -9.59 -9.99
N LEU A 327 19.04 -8.84 -10.92
CA LEU A 327 18.38 -7.71 -11.59
C LEU A 327 17.16 -8.15 -12.41
N ALA A 328 17.23 -9.31 -13.06
CA ALA A 328 16.10 -9.86 -13.80
C ALA A 328 14.94 -10.22 -12.86
N ILE A 329 15.22 -10.86 -11.73
CA ILE A 329 14.20 -11.17 -10.71
C ILE A 329 13.56 -9.87 -10.19
N ALA A 330 14.37 -8.87 -9.84
CA ALA A 330 13.90 -7.55 -9.41
C ALA A 330 12.99 -6.90 -10.47
N THR A 331 13.44 -6.87 -11.73
CA THR A 331 12.68 -6.25 -12.83
C THR A 331 11.38 -7.01 -13.10
N LEU A 332 11.39 -8.35 -13.04
CA LEU A 332 10.22 -9.19 -13.24
C LEU A 332 9.14 -8.90 -12.20
N VAL A 333 9.49 -8.96 -10.91
CA VAL A 333 8.51 -8.72 -9.85
C VAL A 333 8.03 -7.28 -9.85
N SER A 334 8.92 -6.31 -10.05
CA SER A 334 8.55 -4.90 -10.15
C SER A 334 7.56 -4.67 -11.27
N PHE A 335 7.83 -5.21 -12.47
CA PHE A 335 6.96 -5.04 -13.61
C PHE A 335 5.59 -5.69 -13.41
N VAL A 336 5.58 -6.95 -12.95
CA VAL A 336 4.32 -7.64 -12.67
C VAL A 336 3.57 -6.95 -11.54
N ASN A 337 4.26 -6.31 -10.59
CA ASN A 337 3.60 -5.55 -9.53
C ASN A 337 3.03 -4.20 -10.02
N ILE A 338 3.72 -3.49 -10.93
CA ILE A 338 3.13 -2.32 -11.61
C ILE A 338 1.84 -2.72 -12.32
N CYS A 339 1.84 -3.90 -12.95
CA CYS A 339 0.61 -4.44 -13.52
C CYS A 339 -0.36 -4.76 -12.37
N THR A 340 -0.14 -5.83 -11.64
CA THR A 340 -1.12 -6.40 -10.70
C THR A 340 -1.52 -5.50 -9.51
N ALA A 341 -0.75 -4.45 -9.21
CA ALA A 341 -0.93 -3.57 -8.05
C ALA A 341 -1.10 -4.31 -6.72
N ASN A 342 -0.53 -5.52 -6.63
CA ASN A 342 -0.68 -6.43 -5.52
C ASN A 342 0.60 -7.24 -5.35
N ASN A 343 1.37 -6.89 -4.31
CA ASN A 343 2.64 -7.52 -3.98
C ASN A 343 2.56 -9.06 -3.99
N THR A 344 1.57 -9.64 -3.30
CA THR A 344 1.42 -11.09 -3.16
C THR A 344 1.17 -11.77 -4.50
N VAL A 345 0.27 -11.21 -5.32
CA VAL A 345 -0.04 -11.75 -6.66
C VAL A 345 1.17 -11.61 -7.58
N ALA A 346 1.90 -10.50 -7.51
CA ALA A 346 3.10 -10.30 -8.29
C ALA A 346 4.17 -11.34 -7.97
N ILE A 347 4.48 -11.55 -6.69
CA ILE A 347 5.48 -12.53 -6.24
C ILE A 347 5.04 -13.95 -6.64
N LEU A 348 3.77 -14.34 -6.43
CA LEU A 348 3.27 -15.66 -6.85
C LEU A 348 3.45 -15.89 -8.35
N THR A 349 3.14 -14.88 -9.16
CA THR A 349 3.17 -14.97 -10.62
C THR A 349 4.59 -15.19 -11.14
N VAL A 350 5.58 -14.47 -10.62
CA VAL A 350 6.97 -14.58 -11.09
C VAL A 350 7.83 -15.54 -10.27
N GLY A 351 7.36 -16.03 -9.13
CA GLY A 351 8.17 -16.78 -8.16
C GLY A 351 8.79 -18.05 -8.75
N SER A 352 8.03 -18.83 -9.50
CA SER A 352 8.54 -20.05 -10.17
C SER A 352 9.59 -19.75 -11.25
N ILE A 353 9.49 -18.58 -11.88
CA ILE A 353 10.42 -18.12 -12.93
C ILE A 353 11.69 -17.58 -12.29
N ALA A 354 11.54 -16.78 -11.23
CA ALA A 354 12.63 -16.31 -10.40
C ALA A 354 13.44 -17.49 -9.85
N LYS A 355 12.77 -18.56 -9.43
CA LYS A 355 13.40 -19.79 -8.97
C LYS A 355 14.24 -20.45 -10.08
N LYS A 356 13.67 -20.63 -11.28
CA LYS A 356 14.41 -21.17 -12.44
C LYS A 356 15.61 -20.32 -12.84
N ILE A 357 15.48 -18.99 -12.81
CA ILE A 357 16.58 -18.05 -13.06
C ILE A 357 17.65 -18.21 -11.98
N GLY A 358 17.25 -18.25 -10.71
CA GLY A 358 18.15 -18.42 -9.58
C GLY A 358 18.93 -19.73 -9.65
N ASP A 359 18.27 -20.84 -9.95
CA ASP A 359 18.91 -22.16 -10.08
C ASP A 359 19.87 -22.22 -11.27
N ARG A 360 19.53 -21.59 -12.41
CA ARG A 360 20.39 -21.57 -13.60
C ARG A 360 21.67 -20.76 -13.40
N TYR A 361 21.59 -19.61 -12.74
CA TYR A 361 22.72 -18.69 -12.59
C TYR A 361 23.40 -18.79 -11.21
N GLY A 362 22.85 -19.57 -10.27
CA GLY A 362 23.40 -19.79 -8.93
C GLY A 362 23.15 -18.63 -7.95
N VAL A 363 21.97 -18.02 -8.01
CA VAL A 363 21.49 -17.03 -7.01
C VAL A 363 20.96 -17.78 -5.79
N ASP A 364 21.30 -17.33 -4.58
CA ASP A 364 20.81 -17.95 -3.35
C ASP A 364 19.28 -17.75 -3.20
N ASN A 365 18.55 -18.81 -2.87
CA ASN A 365 17.08 -18.78 -2.72
C ASN A 365 16.60 -17.73 -1.70
N ARG A 366 17.38 -17.50 -0.63
CA ARG A 366 17.05 -16.52 0.42
C ARG A 366 17.20 -15.10 -0.12
N LYS A 367 18.24 -14.87 -0.91
CA LYS A 367 18.48 -13.61 -1.60
C LYS A 367 17.42 -13.34 -2.67
N ALA A 368 17.06 -14.34 -3.47
CA ALA A 368 15.97 -14.25 -4.44
C ALA A 368 14.63 -13.92 -3.76
N ALA A 369 14.31 -14.56 -2.63
CA ALA A 369 13.08 -14.29 -1.88
C ALA A 369 13.05 -12.86 -1.29
N SER A 370 14.19 -12.36 -0.80
CA SER A 370 14.35 -10.97 -0.36
C SER A 370 14.15 -9.99 -1.52
N ILE A 371 14.77 -10.23 -2.68
CA ILE A 371 14.62 -9.39 -3.88
C ILE A 371 13.16 -9.33 -4.32
N LEU A 372 12.48 -10.48 -4.41
CA LEU A 372 11.07 -10.54 -4.82
C LEU A 372 10.19 -9.66 -3.94
N ASP A 373 10.33 -9.80 -2.63
CA ASP A 373 9.52 -9.10 -1.65
C ASP A 373 9.85 -7.59 -1.60
N THR A 374 11.12 -7.22 -1.48
CA THR A 374 11.51 -5.80 -1.37
C THR A 374 11.22 -4.99 -2.64
N PHE A 375 11.44 -5.55 -3.84
CA PHE A 375 11.12 -4.85 -5.08
C PHE A 375 9.62 -4.76 -5.35
N SER A 376 8.82 -5.73 -4.89
CA SER A 376 7.36 -5.56 -4.89
C SER A 376 6.94 -4.40 -3.99
N CYS A 377 7.42 -4.35 -2.74
CA CYS A 377 7.09 -3.27 -1.79
C CYS A 377 7.53 -1.88 -2.29
N CYS A 378 8.74 -1.76 -2.84
CA CYS A 378 9.23 -0.50 -3.43
C CYS A 378 8.28 -0.01 -4.54
N VAL A 379 7.91 -0.89 -5.47
CA VAL A 379 6.98 -0.54 -6.56
C VAL A 379 5.59 -0.18 -6.05
N GLN A 380 5.12 -0.85 -4.99
CA GLN A 380 3.82 -0.55 -4.40
C GLN A 380 3.78 0.88 -3.84
N GLY A 381 4.92 1.38 -3.34
CA GLY A 381 5.10 2.79 -2.95
C GLY A 381 5.26 3.76 -4.12
N LEU A 382 5.54 3.30 -5.34
CA LEU A 382 5.65 4.14 -6.54
C LEU A 382 4.34 4.32 -7.28
N ILE A 383 3.36 3.44 -7.08
CA ILE A 383 2.11 3.45 -7.85
C ILE A 383 0.96 4.09 -7.05
N PRO A 384 0.28 5.13 -7.58
CA PRO A 384 -0.79 5.83 -6.86
C PRO A 384 -2.07 4.98 -6.70
N TYR A 385 -2.15 3.85 -7.41
CA TYR A 385 -3.28 2.91 -7.39
C TYR A 385 -2.98 1.64 -6.60
N GLY A 386 -1.92 1.66 -5.80
CA GLY A 386 -1.63 0.57 -4.87
C GLY A 386 -2.68 0.45 -3.79
N VAL A 387 -2.93 -0.77 -3.31
CA VAL A 387 -3.98 -1.06 -2.32
C VAL A 387 -3.81 -0.24 -1.05
N GLN A 388 -2.59 -0.19 -0.50
CA GLN A 388 -2.24 0.55 0.70
C GLN A 388 -2.32 2.07 0.45
N MET A 389 -1.99 2.51 -0.76
CA MET A 389 -2.00 3.91 -1.16
C MET A 389 -3.43 4.46 -1.27
N LEU A 390 -4.31 3.73 -1.96
CA LEU A 390 -5.71 4.09 -2.10
C LEU A 390 -6.40 4.12 -0.73
N LEU A 391 -6.15 3.12 0.13
CA LEU A 391 -6.63 3.15 1.52
C LEU A 391 -6.18 4.39 2.28
N ALA A 392 -4.88 4.67 2.24
CA ALA A 392 -4.31 5.78 2.96
C ALA A 392 -4.88 7.13 2.49
N ALA A 393 -5.00 7.30 1.17
CA ALA A 393 -5.65 8.46 0.56
C ALA A 393 -7.08 8.64 1.04
N GLY A 394 -7.88 7.57 1.03
CA GLY A 394 -9.27 7.63 1.48
C GLY A 394 -9.43 8.01 2.94
N LEU A 395 -8.60 7.41 3.80
CA LEU A 395 -8.70 7.60 5.25
C LEU A 395 -8.17 8.95 5.71
N SER A 396 -7.27 9.57 4.93
CA SER A 396 -6.71 10.89 5.22
C SER A 396 -7.37 12.03 4.43
N GLY A 397 -8.22 11.71 3.45
CA GLY A 397 -8.90 12.70 2.63
C GLY A 397 -7.99 13.47 1.64
N VAL A 398 -6.79 12.95 1.35
CA VAL A 398 -5.87 13.52 0.36
C VAL A 398 -5.76 12.64 -0.87
N SER A 399 -5.35 13.20 -2.01
CA SER A 399 -5.19 12.38 -3.21
C SER A 399 -3.93 11.49 -3.12
N PRO A 400 -3.94 10.27 -3.71
CA PRO A 400 -2.75 9.41 -3.75
C PRO A 400 -1.48 10.09 -4.29
N ILE A 401 -1.66 11.00 -5.25
CA ILE A 401 -0.56 11.73 -5.90
C ILE A 401 0.12 12.70 -4.92
N GLN A 402 -0.61 13.24 -3.94
CA GLN A 402 -0.04 14.11 -2.91
C GLN A 402 0.80 13.33 -1.89
N ILE A 403 0.47 12.05 -1.63
CA ILE A 403 1.21 11.18 -0.70
C ILE A 403 2.53 10.71 -1.33
N LEU A 404 2.52 10.44 -2.63
CA LEU A 404 3.61 9.80 -3.36
C LEU A 404 5.00 10.46 -3.17
N PRO A 405 5.15 11.80 -3.23
CA PRO A 405 6.44 12.47 -2.99
C PRO A 405 7.05 12.23 -1.61
N TYR A 406 6.25 11.84 -0.61
CA TYR A 406 6.67 11.67 0.77
C TYR A 406 6.94 10.21 1.17
N LEU A 407 6.79 9.25 0.25
CA LEU A 407 7.02 7.82 0.50
C LEU A 407 8.51 7.45 0.51
N TYR A 408 9.27 8.08 1.42
CA TYR A 408 10.71 7.91 1.49
C TYR A 408 11.13 6.48 1.81
N TYR A 409 10.41 5.78 2.70
CA TYR A 409 10.80 4.44 3.13
C TYR A 409 10.77 3.38 2.00
N PRO A 410 9.67 3.22 1.23
CA PRO A 410 9.66 2.28 0.10
C PRO A 410 10.75 2.58 -0.94
N MET A 411 11.07 3.86 -1.15
CA MET A 411 12.17 4.25 -2.04
C MET A 411 13.53 3.87 -1.46
N ALA A 412 13.74 4.11 -0.16
CA ALA A 412 15.00 3.78 0.52
C ALA A 412 15.29 2.28 0.51
N ILE A 413 14.28 1.42 0.73
CA ILE A 413 14.46 -0.03 0.65
C ILE A 413 14.70 -0.50 -0.79
N GLY A 414 14.06 0.12 -1.78
CA GLY A 414 14.31 -0.14 -3.19
C GLY A 414 15.75 0.19 -3.58
N PHE A 415 16.23 1.35 -3.14
CA PHE A 415 17.62 1.76 -3.33
C PHE A 415 18.60 0.82 -2.60
N ALA A 416 18.33 0.49 -1.33
CA ALA A 416 19.16 -0.44 -0.57
C ALA A 416 19.21 -1.83 -1.21
N ALA A 417 18.08 -2.35 -1.70
CA ALA A 417 18.02 -3.62 -2.42
C ALA A 417 18.78 -3.55 -3.74
N PHE A 418 18.64 -2.48 -4.51
CA PHE A 418 19.41 -2.28 -5.74
C PHE A 418 20.93 -2.23 -5.47
N MET A 419 21.34 -1.46 -4.46
CA MET A 419 22.75 -1.39 -4.04
C MET A 419 23.25 -2.73 -3.54
N SER A 420 22.41 -3.53 -2.88
CA SER A 420 22.76 -4.87 -2.44
C SER A 420 23.10 -5.81 -3.62
N ILE A 421 22.43 -5.65 -4.76
CA ILE A 421 22.72 -6.40 -6.00
C ILE A 421 24.04 -5.92 -6.62
N MET A 422 24.22 -4.59 -6.72
CA MET A 422 25.44 -4.00 -7.31
C MET A 422 26.70 -4.35 -6.51
N LEU A 423 26.63 -4.18 -5.19
CA LEU A 423 27.73 -4.41 -4.25
C LEU A 423 27.90 -5.89 -3.87
N ARG A 424 27.00 -6.78 -4.32
CA ARG A 424 26.96 -8.21 -3.95
C ARG A 424 26.93 -8.38 -2.43
N TYR A 425 25.97 -7.71 -1.81
CA TYR A 425 25.73 -7.75 -0.37
C TYR A 425 24.41 -8.46 -0.04
N PRO A 426 24.36 -9.33 0.99
CA PRO A 426 25.49 -9.78 1.79
C PRO A 426 26.37 -10.77 1.01
N LYS A 427 27.70 -10.63 1.07
CA LYS A 427 28.67 -11.41 0.26
C LYS A 427 28.47 -12.93 0.34
N ARG A 428 27.98 -13.43 1.48
CA ARG A 428 27.70 -14.86 1.70
C ARG A 428 26.56 -15.41 0.82
N PHE A 429 25.65 -14.56 0.38
CA PHE A 429 24.43 -14.95 -0.35
C PHE A 429 24.39 -14.39 -1.79
N SER A 430 25.41 -13.65 -2.22
CA SER A 430 25.38 -12.86 -3.47
C SER A 430 26.14 -13.45 -4.65
#